data_AF-A0A432T6R8-F1
#
_entry.id   AF-A0A432T6R8-F1
#
_cell.length_a   1.000
_cell.length_b   1.000
_cell.length_c   1.000
_cell.angle_alpha   90.00
_cell.angle_beta   90.00
_cell.angle_gamma   90.00
#
_symmetry.space_group_name_H-M   'P 1'
#
loop_
_entity.id
_entity.type
_entity.pdbx_description
1 polymer ?
#
loop_
_entity_poly.entity_id
_entity_poly.type
_entity_poly.pdbx_seq_one_letter_code
_entity_poly.pdbx_strand_id
1 'polypeptide(L)' 'MVIIGIGNVLQKDDGLGVYAASYLHENYTFSQEVEIINGGVEGIHLFNVLEENSHIIVLDCLQLNDEPASIYAIPAKEI' A
#
# COMPACT_ATOMS: atom_id res chain seq x y z
N MET A 1 -12.59 0.38 5.53
CA MET A 1 -11.15 0.05 5.64
C MET A 1 -10.48 0.58 4.39
N VAL A 2 -9.27 1.12 4.50
CA VAL A 2 -8.55 1.66 3.34
C VAL A 2 -7.30 0.82 3.06
N ILE A 3 -7.07 0.50 1.79
CA ILE A 3 -5.82 -0.09 1.29
C ILE A 3 -5.16 0.94 0.38
N ILE A 4 -3.90 1.28 0.65
CA ILE A 4 -3.15 2.26 -0.13
C ILE A 4 -1.94 1.56 -0.75
N GLY A 5 -1.85 1.57 -2.08
CA GLY A 5 -0.65 1.17 -2.80
C GLY A 5 0.32 2.34 -2.95
N ILE A 6 1.49 2.25 -2.35
CA ILE A 6 2.57 3.25 -2.45
C ILE A 6 3.66 2.69 -3.37
N GLY A 7 4.36 3.58 -4.07
CA GLY A 7 5.51 3.24 -4.88
C GLY A 7 5.57 3.96 -6.22
N ASN A 8 6.73 3.90 -6.86
CA ASN A 8 6.96 4.45 -8.19
C ASN A 8 7.03 3.35 -9.25
N VAL A 9 5.99 3.24 -10.08
CA VAL A 9 5.91 2.28 -11.21
C VAL A 9 7.03 2.45 -12.25
N LEU A 10 7.72 3.58 -12.27
CA LEU A 10 8.88 3.82 -13.14
C LEU A 10 10.20 3.31 -12.54
N GLN A 11 10.21 2.90 -11.27
CA GLN A 11 11.40 2.46 -10.52
C GLN A 11 11.40 0.96 -10.19
N LYS A 12 11.20 0.12 -11.21
CA LYS A 12 11.29 -1.34 -11.10
C LYS A 12 10.41 -1.87 -9.96
N ASP A 13 11.02 -2.50 -8.95
CA ASP A 13 10.33 -3.17 -7.85
C ASP A 13 9.64 -2.18 -6.89
N ASP A 14 10.05 -0.90 -6.89
CA ASP A 14 9.40 0.15 -6.10
C ASP A 14 7.91 0.29 -6.45
N GLY A 15 7.51 -0.03 -7.69
CA GLY A 15 6.12 0.02 -8.13
C GLY A 15 5.22 -1.09 -7.57
N LEU A 16 5.77 -2.06 -6.82
CA LEU A 16 5.04 -3.26 -6.38
C LEU A 16 3.75 -2.92 -5.61
N GLY A 17 3.79 -1.96 -4.68
CA GLY A 17 2.63 -1.58 -3.86
C GLY A 17 1.48 -1.04 -4.71
N VAL A 18 1.78 -0.21 -5.71
CA VAL A 18 0.79 0.31 -6.67
C VAL A 18 0.17 -0.83 -7.49
N TYR A 19 0.98 -1.75 -8.03
CA TYR A 19 0.46 -2.88 -8.80
C TYR A 19 -0.39 -3.84 -7.96
N ALA A 20 0.00 -4.08 -6.71
CA ALA A 20 -0.77 -4.92 -5.79
C ALA A 20 -2.15 -4.31 -5.49
N ALA A 21 -2.22 -2.99 -5.25
CA ALA A 21 -3.49 -2.29 -5.05
C ALA A 21 -4.40 -2.39 -6.30
N SER A 22 -3.87 -2.13 -7.49
CA SER A 22 -4.62 -2.29 -8.75
C SER A 22 -5.12 -3.72 -8.94
N TYR A 23 -4.28 -4.73 -8.68
CA TYR A 23 -4.68 -6.12 -8.80
C TYR A 23 -5.82 -6.48 -7.84
N LEU A 24 -5.76 -6.03 -6.59
CA LEU A 24 -6.83 -6.25 -5.61
C LEU A 24 -8.15 -5.61 -6.07
N HIS A 25 -8.08 -4.38 -6.58
CA HIS A 25 -9.24 -3.65 -7.07
C HIS A 25 -9.93 -4.35 -8.25
N GLU A 26 -9.14 -4.90 -9.19
CA GLU A 26 -9.67 -5.53 -10.41
C GLU A 26 -10.19 -6.96 -10.18
N ASN A 27 -9.61 -7.69 -9.23
CA ASN A 27 -9.79 -9.14 -9.13
C ASN A 27 -10.60 -9.60 -7.91
N TYR A 28 -10.91 -8.71 -6.97
CA TYR A 28 -11.60 -9.06 -5.74
C TYR A 28 -12.84 -8.20 -5.49
N THR A 29 -13.85 -8.81 -4.88
CA THR A 29 -14.98 -8.12 -4.29
C THR A 29 -14.99 -8.43 -2.80
N PHE A 30 -15.14 -7.38 -1.99
CA PHE A 30 -15.12 -7.51 -0.54
C PHE A 30 -16.55 -7.55 -0.01
N SER A 31 -16.78 -8.36 1.03
CA SER A 31 -18.07 -8.42 1.72
C SER A 31 -18.36 -7.18 2.58
N GLN A 32 -17.34 -6.37 2.82
CA GLN A 32 -17.39 -5.12 3.57
C GLN A 32 -16.83 -3.97 2.71
N GLU A 33 -17.15 -2.73 3.07
CA GLU A 33 -16.66 -1.56 2.35
C GLU A 33 -15.14 -1.41 2.52
N VAL A 34 -14.43 -1.65 1.42
CA VAL A 34 -12.99 -1.50 1.28
C VAL A 34 -12.71 -0.49 0.18
N GLU A 35 -12.08 0.61 0.56
CA GLU A 35 -11.59 1.60 -0.39
C GLU A 35 -10.14 1.25 -0.75
N ILE A 36 -9.83 1.24 -2.04
CA ILE A 36 -8.48 0.98 -2.55
C ILE A 36 -8.01 2.25 -3.25
N ILE A 37 -6.88 2.79 -2.78
CA ILE A 37 -6.31 4.05 -3.24
C ILE A 37 -4.95 3.77 -3.90
N ASN A 38 -4.74 4.33 -5.09
CA ASN A 38 -3.40 4.44 -5.68
C ASN A 38 -2.72 5.68 -5.09
N GLY A 39 -1.79 5.46 -4.16
CA GLY A 39 -1.06 6.52 -3.46
C GLY A 39 0.21 6.97 -4.17
N GLY A 40 0.70 6.22 -5.18
CA GLY A 40 1.91 6.55 -5.93
C GLY A 40 3.06 7.04 -5.05
N VAL A 41 3.52 8.27 -5.29
CA VAL A 41 4.55 8.98 -4.50
C VAL A 41 4.02 10.24 -3.81
N GLU A 42 2.72 10.27 -3.49
CA GLU A 42 1.98 11.44 -2.99
C GLU A 42 2.47 11.94 -1.61
N GLY A 43 3.15 11.11 -0.83
CA GLY A 43 3.78 11.50 0.44
C GLY A 43 2.79 12.19 1.41
N ILE A 44 3.03 13.46 1.74
CA ILE A 44 2.20 14.22 2.70
C ILE A 44 0.76 14.43 2.22
N HIS A 45 0.49 14.31 0.93
CA HIS A 45 -0.87 14.43 0.40
C HIS A 45 -1.78 13.27 0.85
N LEU A 46 -1.21 12.16 1.32
CA LEU A 46 -1.96 11.06 1.92
C LEU A 46 -2.37 11.32 3.39
N PHE A 47 -1.92 12.43 4.00
CA PHE A 47 -2.17 12.72 5.42
C PHE A 47 -3.67 12.72 5.77
N ASN A 48 -4.51 13.33 4.94
CA ASN A 48 -5.95 13.38 5.20
C ASN A 48 -6.57 11.97 5.20
N VAL A 49 -6.12 11.10 4.30
CA VAL A 49 -6.55 9.70 4.25
C VAL A 49 -6.18 8.98 5.55
N LEU A 50 -4.99 9.26 6.09
CA LEU A 50 -4.53 8.69 7.35
C LEU A 50 -5.34 9.20 8.55
N GLU A 51 -5.70 10.48 8.57
CA GLU A 51 -6.46 11.09 9.67
C GLU A 51 -7.93 10.64 9.69
N GLU A 52 -8.55 10.50 8.53
CA GLU A 52 -9.98 10.21 8.38
C GLU A 52 -10.32 8.73 8.59
N ASN A 53 -9.33 7.83 8.62
CA ASN A 53 -9.55 6.39 8.63
C ASN A 53 -8.90 5.68 9.82
N SER A 54 -9.69 4.84 10.51
CA SER A 54 -9.21 4.11 11.70
C SER A 54 -8.44 2.82 11.38
N HIS A 55 -8.58 2.28 10.18
CA HIS A 55 -7.98 1.01 9.75
C HIS A 55 -7.45 1.14 8.32
N ILE A 56 -6.12 1.13 8.21
CA ILE A 56 -5.39 1.37 6.97
C ILE A 56 -4.36 0.28 6.79
N ILE A 57 -4.25 -0.23 5.56
CA ILE A 57 -3.17 -1.11 5.12
C ILE A 57 -2.38 -0.37 4.05
N VAL A 58 -1.07 -0.28 4.24
CA VAL A 58 -0.15 0.25 3.23
C VAL A 58 0.55 -0.93 2.55
N LEU A 59 0.53 -0.94 1.23
CA LEU A 59 1.29 -1.86 0.39
C LEU A 59 2.47 -1.09 -0.19
N ASP A 60 3.68 -1.52 0.12
CA ASP A 60 4.91 -0.82 -0.28
C ASP A 60 6.06 -1.83 -0.50
N CYS A 61 7.05 -1.41 -1.29
CA CYS A 61 8.29 -2.16 -1.48
C CYS A 61 9.36 -1.60 -0.54
N LEU A 62 9.88 -2.44 0.36
CA LEU A 62 10.92 -2.03 1.31
C LEU A 62 12.27 -2.63 0.94
N GLN A 63 13.32 -1.83 1.07
CA GLN A 63 14.70 -2.32 0.97
C GLN A 63 15.19 -2.78 2.34
N LEU A 64 15.31 -4.09 2.51
CA LEU A 64 15.82 -4.73 3.72
C LEU A 64 17.03 -5.61 3.36
N ASN A 65 17.89 -5.87 4.35
CA ASN A 65 18.98 -6.85 4.21
C ASN A 65 18.42 -8.27 4.40
N ASP A 66 17.64 -8.73 3.43
CA ASP A 66 16.99 -10.05 3.42
C ASP A 66 16.84 -10.59 1.97
N GLU A 67 16.29 -11.79 1.82
CA GLU A 67 15.98 -12.39 0.54
C GLU A 67 15.01 -11.53 -0.30
N PRO A 68 15.24 -11.40 -1.63
CA PRO A 68 14.34 -10.66 -2.50
C PRO A 68 12.90 -11.20 -2.45
N ALA A 69 11.93 -10.28 -2.43
CA ALA A 69 10.50 -10.57 -2.33
C ALA A 69 10.02 -11.23 -1.02
N SER A 70 10.83 -11.23 0.04
CA SER A 70 10.34 -11.50 1.39
C SER A 70 9.17 -10.57 1.76
N ILE A 71 8.12 -11.14 2.35
CA ILE A 71 6.88 -10.42 2.69
C ILE A 71 6.82 -10.19 4.20
N TYR A 72 6.54 -8.93 4.57
CA TYR A 72 6.43 -8.50 5.96
C TYR A 72 5.07 -7.83 6.21
N ALA A 73 4.50 -8.07 7.39
CA ALA A 73 3.37 -7.33 7.92
C ALA A 73 3.85 -6.54 9.14
N ILE A 74 4.15 -5.26 8.94
CA ILE A 74 4.77 -4.40 9.96
C ILE A 74 3.67 -3.56 10.62
N PRO A 75 3.50 -3.63 11.96
CA PRO A 75 2.59 -2.75 12.67
C PRO A 75 3.00 -1.28 12.52
N ALA A 76 2.03 -0.37 12.39
CA ALA A 76 2.30 1.06 12.20
C ALA A 76 3.20 1.69 13.29
N LYS A 77 3.20 1.13 14.51
CA LYS A 77 4.05 1.58 15.63
C LYS A 77 5.54 1.19 15.49
N GLU A 78 5.88 0.37 14.51
CA GLU A 78 7.21 -0.20 14.26
C GLU A 78 7.87 0.36 12.98
N ILE A 79 7.17 1.25 12.26
CA ILE A 79 7.68 2.06 11.15
C ILE A 79 8.11 3.43 11.69
#